data_AF-X1RHW6-F1
#
_entry.id   AF-X1RHW6-F1
#
_cell.length_a   1.000
_cell.length_b   1.000
_cell.length_c   1.000
_cell.angle_alpha   90.00
_cell.angle_beta   90.00
_cell.angle_gamma   90.00
#
_symmetry.space_group_name_H-M   'P 1'
#
loop_
_entity.id
_entity.type
_entity.pdbx_description
1 polymer ?
#
loop_
_entity_poly.entity_id
_entity_poly.type
_entity_poly.pdbx_seq_one_letter_code
_entity_poly.pdbx_strand_id
1 'polypeptide(L)' 'MENLRIPGPTPCPNDVLKAMSRQMINHRGPEFKQILNDITDKLKQLFQTKGDVFLLTSSGTGEYRD' A
#
# COMPACT_ATOMS: atom_id res chain seq x y z
N MET A 1 -6.44 -2.16 -22.82
CA MET A 1 -6.23 -1.37 -21.60
C MET A 1 -6.87 -0.01 -21.84
N GLU A 2 -7.74 0.42 -20.95
CA GLU A 2 -8.44 1.70 -21.09
C GLU A 2 -7.46 2.86 -20.91
N ASN A 3 -7.51 3.86 -21.80
CA ASN A 3 -6.67 5.05 -21.71
C ASN A 3 -7.35 6.08 -20.80
N LEU A 4 -7.12 5.96 -19.49
CA LEU A 4 -7.67 6.86 -18.48
C LEU A 4 -6.95 8.22 -18.54
N ARG A 5 -7.67 9.27 -18.92
CA ARG A 5 -7.20 10.67 -18.98
C ARG A 5 -7.74 11.53 -17.84
N ILE A 6 -7.88 10.94 -16.67
CA ILE A 6 -8.32 11.57 -15.41
C ILE A 6 -7.16 11.56 -14.40
N PRO A 7 -7.08 12.50 -13.44
CA PRO A 7 -5.98 12.59 -12.48
C PRO A 7 -6.11 11.56 -11.33
N GLY A 8 -6.51 10.33 -11.66
CA GLY A 8 -6.78 9.25 -10.71
C GLY A 8 -8.24 8.78 -10.75
N PRO A 9 -8.50 7.47 -10.57
CA PRO A 9 -7.51 6.38 -10.53
C PRO A 9 -6.77 6.21 -11.87
N THR A 10 -5.60 5.58 -11.85
CA THR A 10 -4.81 5.22 -13.04
C THR A 10 -4.73 3.70 -13.18
N PRO A 11 -4.46 3.15 -14.38
CA PRO A 11 -4.30 1.71 -14.54
C PRO A 11 -3.15 1.19 -13.67
N CYS A 12 -3.41 0.16 -12.86
CA CYS A 12 -2.37 -0.48 -12.05
C CYS A 12 -1.34 -1.21 -12.92
N PRO A 13 -0.05 -1.16 -12.56
CA PRO A 13 0.97 -2.04 -13.14
C PRO A 13 0.58 -3.53 -13.04
N ASN A 14 0.98 -4.34 -14.03
CA ASN A 14 0.59 -5.75 -14.12
C ASN A 14 1.07 -6.60 -12.93
N ASP A 15 2.24 -6.27 -12.37
CA ASP A 15 2.80 -6.93 -11.19
C ASP A 15 1.98 -6.65 -9.92
N VAL A 16 1.43 -5.44 -9.78
CA VAL A 16 0.49 -5.08 -8.70
C VAL A 16 -0.80 -5.90 -8.83
N LEU A 17 -1.37 -5.99 -10.03
CA LEU A 17 -2.57 -6.81 -10.27
C LEU A 17 -2.31 -8.30 -9.95
N LYS A 18 -1.14 -8.82 -10.32
CA LYS A 18 -0.73 -10.19 -10.00
C LYS A 18 -0.50 -10.41 -8.50
N ALA A 19 -0.04 -9.39 -7.77
CA ALA A 19 0.08 -9.48 -6.31
C ALA A 19 -1.29 -9.50 -5.64
N MET A 20 -2.23 -8.68 -6.11
CA MET A 20 -3.60 -8.61 -5.60
C MET A 20 -4.42 -9.89 -5.86
N SER A 21 -4.04 -10.70 -6.86
CA SER A 21 -4.74 -11.97 -7.16
C SER A 21 -4.27 -13.16 -6.31
N ARG A 22 -3.36 -12.95 -5.34
CA ARG A 22 -2.88 -14.01 -4.45
C ARG A 22 -3.93 -14.36 -3.39
N GLN A 23 -3.86 -15.58 -2.86
CA GLN A 23 -4.70 -15.99 -1.73
C GLN A 23 -4.41 -15.14 -0.49
N MET A 24 -5.46 -14.84 0.29
CA MET A 24 -5.31 -14.12 1.55
C MET A 24 -4.39 -14.86 2.52
N ILE A 25 -3.59 -14.08 3.23
CA ILE A 25 -2.70 -14.57 4.29
C ILE A 25 -3.28 -14.25 5.66
N ASN A 26 -2.82 -14.95 6.70
CA ASN A 26 -3.20 -14.65 8.06
C ASN A 26 -2.64 -13.28 8.50
N HIS A 27 -3.51 -12.31 8.77
CA HIS A 27 -3.13 -10.96 9.22
C HIS A 27 -2.40 -10.93 10.58
N ARG A 28 -2.47 -12.02 11.37
CA ARG A 28 -1.69 -12.19 12.62
C ARG A 28 -0.49 -13.12 12.45
N GLY A 29 -0.26 -13.61 11.24
CA GLY A 29 0.80 -14.54 10.90
C GLY A 29 2.16 -13.87 10.67
N PRO A 30 3.24 -14.66 10.67
CA PRO A 30 4.59 -14.14 10.47
C PRO A 30 4.80 -13.51 9.08
N GLU A 31 4.10 -14.01 8.05
CA GLU A 31 4.19 -13.47 6.68
C GLU A 31 3.65 -12.04 6.60
N PHE A 32 2.46 -11.79 7.18
CA PHE A 32 1.89 -10.45 7.20
C PHE A 32 2.77 -9.48 8.01
N LYS A 33 3.32 -9.93 9.14
CA LYS A 33 4.27 -9.14 9.95
C LYS A 33 5.49 -8.71 9.13
N GLN A 34 6.06 -9.63 8.35
CA GLN A 34 7.20 -9.31 7.48
C GLN A 34 6.81 -8.25 6.45
N ILE A 35 5.69 -8.42 5.75
CA ILE A 35 5.21 -7.48 4.73
C ILE A 35 4.98 -6.09 5.34
N LEU A 36 4.36 -6.02 6.52
CA LEU A 36 4.07 -4.76 7.21
C LEU A 36 5.37 -4.00 7.55
N ASN A 37 6.37 -4.69 8.10
CA ASN A 37 7.67 -4.09 8.41
C ASN A 37 8.37 -3.61 7.14
N ASP A 38 8.46 -4.46 6.12
CA ASP A 38 9.14 -4.15 4.86
C ASP A 38 8.54 -2.91 4.15
N ILE A 39 7.21 -2.78 4.15
CA ILE A 39 6.53 -1.63 3.56
C ILE A 39 6.74 -0.38 4.44
N THR A 40 6.71 -0.52 5.77
CA THR A 40 6.94 0.60 6.70
C THR A 40 8.33 1.22 6.47
N ASP A 41 9.37 0.40 6.34
CA ASP A 41 10.73 0.86 6.08
C ASP A 41 10.86 1.55 4.71
N LYS A 42 10.22 0.99 3.68
CA LYS A 42 10.18 1.61 2.34
C LYS A 42 9.44 2.95 2.34
N LEU A 43 8.36 3.07 3.10
CA LEU A 43 7.63 4.33 3.25
C LEU A 43 8.48 5.37 4.01
N LYS A 44 9.20 4.97 5.06
CA LYS A 44 10.15 5.87 5.74
C LYS A 44 11.22 6.39 4.78
N GLN A 45 11.75 5.53 3.89
CA GLN A 45 12.69 5.93 2.84
C GLN A 45 12.05 6.88 1.82
N LEU A 46 10.85 6.56 1.33
CA LEU A 46 10.11 7.38 0.37
C LEU A 46 9.83 8.79 0.90
N PHE A 47 9.37 8.89 2.15
CA PHE A 47 9.10 10.15 2.82
C PHE A 47 10.34 10.81 3.43
N GLN A 48 11.51 10.18 3.32
CA GLN A 48 12.79 10.67 3.87
C GLN A 48 12.70 11.04 5.35
N THR A 49 11.98 10.23 6.13
CA THR A 49 11.70 10.51 7.55
C THR A 49 12.39 9.52 8.48
N LYS A 50 12.76 10.01 9.66
CA LYS A 50 13.19 9.18 10.80
C LYS A 50 12.04 8.91 11.79
N GLY A 51 10.91 9.59 11.62
CA GLY A 51 9.74 9.45 12.48
C GLY A 51 8.99 8.14 12.23
N ASP A 52 7.96 7.92 13.03
CA ASP A 52 7.06 6.78 12.85
C ASP A 52 6.14 6.99 11.65
N VAL A 53 5.85 5.88 10.95
CA VAL A 53 4.94 5.83 9.81
C VAL A 53 3.89 4.80 10.16
N PHE A 54 2.62 5.20 10.08
CA PHE A 54 1.47 4.35 10.34
C PHE A 54 0.76 4.07 9.01
N LEU A 55 0.36 2.82 8.79
CA LEU A 55 -0.44 2.42 7.64
C LEU A 55 -1.89 2.31 8.07
N LEU A 56 -2.79 3.04 7.40
CA LEU A 56 -4.22 2.98 7.66
C LEU A 56 -4.94 2.33 6.47
N THR A 57 -5.94 1.49 6.76
CA THR A 57 -6.75 0.83 5.72
C THR A 57 -7.86 1.76 5.26
N SER A 58 -7.49 2.81 4.52
CA SER A 58 -8.39 3.87 4.06
C SER A 58 -7.96 4.45 2.72
N SER A 59 -8.79 5.33 2.14
CA SER A 59 -8.34 6.24 1.09
C SER A 59 -7.55 7.41 1.72
N GLY A 60 -6.84 8.20 0.89
CA GLY A 60 -6.07 9.34 1.40
C GLY A 60 -6.93 10.38 2.16
N THR A 61 -8.21 10.52 1.81
CA THR A 61 -9.14 11.40 2.55
C THR A 61 -9.53 10.83 3.91
N GLY A 62 -9.63 9.50 4.01
CA GLY A 62 -9.96 8.83 5.28
C GLY A 62 -8.90 9.06 6.35
N GLU A 63 -7.62 9.12 5.97
CA GLU A 63 -6.53 9.45 6.90
C GLU A 63 -6.51 10.94 7.30
N TYR A 64 -6.96 11.82 6.40
CA TYR A 64 -6.88 13.27 6.62
C TYR A 64 -8.01 13.82 7.49
N ARG A 65 -9.19 13.19 7.48
CA ARG A 65 -10.42 13.74 8.10
C ARG A 65 -10.80 13.11 9.44
N ASP A 66 -10.07 12.10 9.89
CA ASP A 66 -10.22 11.46 11.21
C ASP A 66 -9.12 11.94 12.18
#